data_AF-A0A927WRE2-F1
#
_entry.id   AF-A0A927WRE2-F1
#
_cell.length_a   1.000
_cell.length_b   1.000
_cell.length_c   1.000
_cell.angle_alpha   90.00
_cell.angle_beta   90.00
_cell.angle_gamma   90.00
#
_symmetry.space_group_name_H-M   'P 1'
#
loop_
_entity.id
_entity.type
_entity.pdbx_description
1 polymer ?
#
loop_
_entity_poly.entity_id
_entity_poly.type
_entity_poly.pdbx_seq_one_letter_code
_entity_poly.pdbx_strand_id
1 'polypeptide(L)'
;MNIQMNFDADCLEFILKNNLLEKIRPYLSLSEVLEWMANYPEVLECKKDATLYTGNEGVSIVLRLHREEDTFTVTVYDVSIY
;
A
#
# COMPACT_ATOMS: atom_id res chain seq x y z
N MET A 1 -16.64 2.93 7.54
CA MET A 1 -15.39 2.51 6.87
C MET A 1 -14.82 3.65 6.06
N ASN A 2 -13.72 4.21 6.54
CA ASN A 2 -12.92 5.21 5.85
C ASN A 2 -11.59 4.58 5.42
N ILE A 3 -11.10 4.87 4.21
CA ILE A 3 -9.80 4.39 3.74
C ILE A 3 -8.94 5.60 3.39
N GLN A 4 -7.79 5.70 4.04
CA GLN A 4 -6.81 6.75 3.80
C GLN A 4 -5.56 6.13 3.20
N MET A 5 -5.00 6.79 2.20
CA MET A 5 -3.78 6.34 1.54
C MET A 5 -2.66 7.32 1.84
N ASN A 6 -1.57 6.79 2.40
CA ASN A 6 -0.39 7.55 2.80
C ASN A 6 0.85 7.02 2.10
N PHE A 7 1.89 7.84 2.10
CA PHE A 7 3.24 7.45 1.69
C PHE A 7 4.17 7.68 2.86
N ASP A 8 5.02 6.71 3.13
CA ASP A 8 6.19 6.96 3.97
C ASP A 8 7.08 8.02 3.30
N ALA A 9 7.71 8.88 4.10
CA ALA A 9 8.44 10.04 3.59
C ALA A 9 9.67 9.63 2.76
N ASP A 10 10.44 8.65 3.26
CA ASP A 10 11.63 8.15 2.58
C ASP A 10 11.22 7.43 1.28
N CYS A 11 10.10 6.72 1.34
CA CYS A 11 9.54 6.01 0.20
C CYS A 11 9.03 6.97 -0.88
N LEU A 12 8.35 8.06 -0.49
CA LEU A 12 7.93 9.12 -1.41
C LEU A 12 9.12 9.79 -2.10
N GLU A 13 10.18 10.09 -1.35
CA GLU A 13 11.42 10.65 -1.92
C GLU A 13 12.02 9.70 -2.96
N PHE A 14 12.10 8.41 -2.66
CA PHE A 14 12.60 7.40 -3.58
C PHE A 14 11.75 7.30 -4.86
N ILE A 15 10.42 7.29 -4.73
CA ILE A 15 9.48 7.24 -5.85
C ILE A 15 9.66 8.45 -6.77
N LEU A 16 9.77 9.65 -6.20
CA LEU A 16 9.95 10.89 -6.95
C LEU A 16 11.31 10.93 -7.66
N LYS A 17 12.37 10.55 -6.96
CA LYS A 17 13.74 10.53 -7.51
C LYS A 17 13.88 9.58 -8.71
N ASN A 18 13.15 8.47 -8.71
CA ASN A 18 13.22 7.44 -9.75
C ASN A 18 12.06 7.51 -10.76
N ASN A 19 11.20 8.54 -10.71
CA ASN A 19 10.03 8.70 -11.57
C ASN A 19 9.11 7.47 -11.60
N LEU A 20 8.86 6.86 -10.44
CA LEU A 20 8.12 5.59 -10.34
C LEU A 20 6.61 5.77 -10.22
N LEU A 21 6.10 7.00 -10.10
CA LEU A 21 4.67 7.29 -9.87
C LEU A 21 3.75 6.55 -10.85
N GLU A 22 4.00 6.66 -12.16
CA GLU A 22 3.17 6.02 -13.17
C GLU A 22 3.26 4.48 -13.13
N LYS A 23 4.39 3.93 -12.69
CA LYS A 23 4.56 2.48 -12.55
C LYS A 23 3.82 1.94 -11.32
N ILE A 24 3.83 2.68 -10.21
CA ILE A 24 3.21 2.22 -8.96
C ILE A 24 1.71 2.51 -8.89
N ARG A 25 1.23 3.54 -9.61
CA ARG A 25 -0.15 4.02 -9.56
C ARG A 25 -1.23 2.93 -9.75
N PRO A 26 -1.08 1.94 -10.65
CA PRO A 26 -2.08 0.88 -10.78
C PRO A 26 -2.33 0.14 -9.46
N TYR A 27 -1.27 -0.13 -8.70
CA TYR A 27 -1.29 -0.85 -7.42
C TYR A 27 -1.80 -0.01 -6.25
N LEU A 28 -2.01 1.29 -6.44
CA LEU A 28 -2.49 2.21 -5.42
C LEU A 28 -3.96 2.61 -5.68
N SER A 29 -4.62 1.99 -6.65
CA SER A 29 -6.04 2.28 -6.88
C SER A 29 -6.89 1.74 -5.73
N LEU A 30 -7.98 2.45 -5.41
CA LEU A 30 -8.92 2.01 -4.38
C LEU A 30 -9.47 0.62 -4.67
N SER A 31 -9.73 0.29 -5.94
CA SER A 31 -10.23 -1.02 -6.36
C SER A 31 -9.27 -2.14 -6.00
N GLU A 32 -7.98 -1.98 -6.29
CA GLU A 32 -6.94 -2.98 -5.96
C GLU A 32 -6.83 -3.16 -4.44
N VAL A 33 -6.82 -2.06 -3.69
CA VAL A 33 -6.74 -2.11 -2.22
C VAL A 33 -7.96 -2.81 -1.61
N LEU A 34 -9.16 -2.52 -2.12
CA LEU A 34 -10.38 -3.18 -1.67
C LEU A 34 -10.39 -4.67 -2.04
N GLU A 35 -9.92 -5.03 -3.23
CA GLU A 35 -9.76 -6.42 -3.66
C GLU A 35 -8.79 -7.18 -2.74
N TRP A 36 -7.66 -6.57 -2.37
CA TRP A 36 -6.75 -7.18 -1.40
C TRP A 36 -7.40 -7.36 -0.02
N MET A 37 -8.09 -6.35 0.48
CA MET A 37 -8.81 -6.44 1.75
C MET A 37 -9.89 -7.54 1.74
N ALA A 38 -10.55 -7.76 0.60
CA ALA A 38 -11.53 -8.83 0.42
C ALA A 38 -10.89 -10.23 0.35
N ASN A 39 -9.73 -10.34 -0.30
CA ASN A 39 -8.98 -11.59 -0.44
C ASN A 39 -8.29 -12.04 0.86
N TYR A 40 -8.00 -11.10 1.76
CA TYR A 40 -7.34 -11.35 3.05
C TYR A 40 -8.17 -10.77 4.21
N PRO A 41 -9.32 -11.35 4.55
CA PRO A 41 -10.22 -10.84 5.59
C PRO A 41 -9.59 -10.79 6.98
N GLU A 42 -8.56 -11.61 7.26
CA GLU A 42 -7.78 -11.56 8.50
C GLU A 42 -7.13 -10.19 8.75
N VAL A 43 -6.88 -9.44 7.67
CA VAL A 43 -6.33 -8.08 7.71
C VAL A 43 -7.36 -7.09 8.25
N LEU A 44 -8.65 -7.37 8.07
CA LEU A 44 -9.75 -6.57 8.62
C LEU A 44 -9.94 -6.80 10.12
N GLU A 45 -9.63 -8.01 10.59
CA GLU A 45 -9.77 -8.41 12.00
C GLU A 45 -8.54 -8.02 12.83
N CYS A 46 -7.40 -7.77 12.19
CA CYS A 46 -6.17 -7.44 12.89
C CYS A 46 -6.16 -5.98 13.38
N LYS A 47 -6.03 -5.80 14.70
CA LYS A 47 -5.68 -4.49 15.30
C LYS A 47 -4.18 -4.18 15.21
N LYS A 48 -3.39 -5.06 14.61
CA LYS A 48 -1.96 -4.90 14.39
C LYS A 48 -1.68 -4.57 12.94
N ASP A 49 -0.55 -3.93 12.69
CA ASP A 49 -0.07 -3.62 11.35
C ASP A 49 0.01 -4.90 10.51
N ALA A 50 -0.66 -4.88 9.37
CA ALA A 50 -0.54 -5.90 8.35
C ALA A 50 0.32 -5.39 7.21
N THR A 51 1.03 -6.29 6.54
CA THR A 51 1.90 -5.96 5.42
C THR A 51 1.44 -6.73 4.18
N LEU A 52 1.31 -6.03 3.07
CA LEU A 52 0.91 -6.56 1.77
C LEU A 52 2.02 -6.27 0.76
N TYR A 53 2.35 -7.28 -0.03
CA TYR A 53 3.38 -7.19 -1.07
C TYR A 53 2.70 -7.22 -2.43
N THR A 54 3.02 -6.25 -3.28
CA THR A 54 2.42 -6.09 -4.61
C THR A 54 3.45 -5.54 -5.60
N GLY A 55 3.15 -5.57 -6.90
CA GLY A 55 4.05 -5.09 -7.95
C GLY A 55 4.07 -5.94 -9.21
N ASN A 56 5.02 -5.67 -10.10
CA ASN A 56 5.27 -6.41 -11.35
C ASN A 56 6.77 -6.60 -11.62
N GLU A 57 7.08 -7.14 -12.80
CA GLU A 57 8.43 -7.14 -13.36
C GLU A 57 8.95 -5.69 -13.48
N GLY A 58 9.84 -5.31 -12.55
CA GLY A 58 10.54 -4.02 -12.53
C GLY A 58 10.15 -3.07 -11.40
N VAL A 59 9.07 -3.33 -10.65
CA VAL A 59 8.79 -2.62 -9.39
C VAL A 59 8.03 -3.49 -8.39
N SER A 60 8.48 -3.51 -7.14
CA SER A 60 7.75 -4.08 -6.00
C SER A 60 7.42 -2.99 -5.01
N ILE A 61 6.26 -3.11 -4.39
CA ILE A 61 5.67 -2.16 -3.47
C ILE A 61 5.21 -2.94 -2.23
N VAL A 62 5.54 -2.40 -1.06
CA VAL A 62 5.07 -2.90 0.22
C VAL A 62 4.06 -1.92 0.78
N LEU A 63 2.85 -2.40 1.02
CA LEU A 63 1.77 -1.67 1.65
C LEU A 63 1.66 -2.10 3.11
N ARG A 64 1.62 -1.13 4.01
CA ARG A 64 1.28 -1.36 5.41
C ARG A 64 -0.14 -0.90 5.67
N LEU A 65 -0.98 -1.79 6.18
CA LEU A 65 -2.34 -1.47 6.59
C LEU A 65 -2.38 -1.38 8.11
N HIS A 66 -2.81 -0.22 8.59
CA HIS A 66 -3.07 0.06 10.00
C HIS A 66 -4.55 0.38 10.16
N ARG A 67 -5.21 -0.28 11.12
CA ARG A 67 -6.61 -0.02 11.44
C ARG A 67 -6.73 0.70 12.77
N GLU A 68 -7.33 1.88 12.74
CA GLU A 68 -7.71 2.64 13.93
C GLU A 68 -9.22 2.91 13.89
N GLU A 69 -9.96 2.34 14.84
CA GLU A 69 -11.42 2.42 14.93
C GLU A 69 -12.14 1.98 13.63
N ASP A 70 -12.68 2.95 12.88
CA ASP A 70 -13.39 2.77 11.59
C ASP A 70 -12.60 3.31 10.39
N THR A 71 -11.31 3.65 10.59
CA THR A 71 -10.40 4.12 9.54
C THR A 71 -9.30 3.08 9.27
N PHE A 72 -9.11 2.75 8.00
CA PHE A 72 -8.00 1.96 7.50
C PHE A 72 -7.00 2.90 6.83
N THR A 73 -5.80 2.97 7.39
CA THR A 73 -4.68 3.72 6.80
C THR A 73 -3.80 2.74 6.05
N VAL A 74 -3.71 2.90 4.74
CA VAL A 74 -2.84 2.13 3.86
C VAL A 74 -1.65 3.00 3.50
N THR A 75 -0.46 2.62 3.96
CA THR A 75 0.78 3.37 3.73
C THR A 75 1.66 2.63 2.75
N VAL A 76 2.10 3.30 1.69
CA VAL A 76 3.20 2.82 0.86
C VAL A 76 4.47 2.91 1.69
N TYR A 77 4.92 1.76 2.18
CA TYR A 77 5.98 1.63 3.17
C TYR A 77 7.35 1.39 2.53
N ASP A 78 7.38 0.63 1.43
CA ASP A 78 8.63 0.37 0.70
C ASP A 78 8.36 0.24 -0.80
N VAL A 79 9.32 0.66 -1.63
CA VAL A 79 9.30 0.51 -3.09
C VAL A 79 10.69 0.11 -3.55
N SER A 80 10.77 -1.03 -4.23
CA SER A 80 12.00 -1.60 -4.76
C SER A 80 11.93 -1.76 -6.29
N ILE A 81 13.06 -1.61 -6.97
CA ILE A 81 13.21 -1.82 -8.41
C ILE A 81 14.19 -2.97 -8.65
N TYR A 82 13.95 -3.75 -9.71
CA TYR A 82 14.79 -4.90 -10.11
C TYR A 82 15.19 -4.78 -11.57
#